data_AF-A0AAP2KV94-F1
#
_entry.id   AF-A0AAP2KV94-F1
#
_cell.length_a   1.000
_cell.length_b   1.000
_cell.length_c   1.000
_cell.angle_alpha   90.00
_cell.angle_beta   90.00
_cell.angle_gamma   90.00
#
_symmetry.space_group_name_H-M   'P 1'
#
loop_
_entity.id
_entity.type
_entity.pdbx_description
1 polymer ?
#
loop_
_entity_poly.entity_id
_entity_poly.type
_entity_poly.pdbx_seq_one_letter_code
_entity_poly.pdbx_strand_id
1 'polypeptide(L)'
;MMLSRYASLLTLGMITSMPAHSVDREQGLERVREQLAQSCSAGGMASCLGVETSRCERLAEEVVKACSEHFAPAEQEPMAAFGDCIARQTRQRTGVTEAKLQSCRSQVEGVAHAPPSTEEAVRGLEDAKAAMAQDAKATRDAVTLPLYPDHELTAHHQDASGIPGIDSEPLGEEAVPVVMMTTSDTVEDVVAFYRNRLDGFTLYRTAADDVTFAKGMPDDVTPSDFRHWMKALPLHEHVSIYRLSGKTHIEVGYRTD
;
A
#
# COMPACT_ATOMS: atom_id res chain seq x y z
N MET A 1 -16.55 14.77 21.42
CA MET A 1 -15.32 15.27 20.76
C MET A 1 -14.72 14.11 20.02
N MET A 2 -14.79 14.21 18.71
CA MET A 2 -14.77 13.12 17.74
C MET A 2 -13.41 13.01 17.06
N LEU A 3 -13.08 11.76 16.71
CA LEU A 3 -12.28 11.32 15.56
C LEU A 3 -10.82 11.81 15.46
N SER A 4 -9.88 10.91 15.78
CA SER A 4 -8.71 10.60 14.94
C SER A 4 -7.88 9.53 15.64
N ARG A 5 -8.04 8.26 15.23
CA ARG A 5 -7.29 7.09 15.73
C ARG A 5 -7.11 6.09 14.60
N TYR A 6 -6.06 6.25 13.80
CA TYR A 6 -5.42 5.19 13.00
C TYR A 6 -3.94 5.57 12.94
N ALA A 7 -3.09 4.86 13.66
CA ALA A 7 -2.32 3.70 13.20
C ALA A 7 -0.83 4.11 13.10
N SER A 8 -0.01 3.64 14.04
CA SER A 8 1.44 3.69 13.94
C SER A 8 1.99 2.37 14.49
N LEU A 9 2.01 1.37 13.61
CA LEU A 9 2.92 0.24 13.68
C LEU A 9 4.10 0.58 12.78
N LEU A 10 5.20 1.04 13.38
CA LEU A 10 6.51 1.08 12.73
C LEU A 10 7.36 -0.04 13.28
N THR A 11 7.19 -1.22 12.70
CA THR A 11 8.34 -2.13 12.48
C THR A 11 8.94 -1.75 11.14
N LEU A 12 10.18 -1.25 11.13
CA LEU A 12 11.03 -1.35 9.94
C LEU A 12 11.12 -2.85 9.60
N GLY A 13 10.33 -3.25 8.60
CA GLY A 13 9.99 -4.65 8.32
C GLY A 13 8.59 -4.85 7.73
N MET A 14 7.76 -3.81 7.62
CA MET A 14 6.59 -3.83 6.75
C MET A 14 6.86 -2.97 5.52
N ILE A 15 7.32 -3.61 4.46
CA ILE A 15 6.86 -3.24 3.12
C ILE A 15 5.34 -3.39 3.23
N THR A 16 4.61 -2.28 3.32
CA THR A 16 3.16 -2.32 3.10
C THR A 16 3.00 -3.01 1.76
N SER A 17 2.32 -4.16 1.77
CA SER A 17 2.01 -4.94 0.59
C SER A 17 1.08 -4.12 -0.30
N MET A 18 1.67 -3.19 -1.04
CA MET A 18 1.03 -2.53 -2.17
C MET A 18 0.95 -3.53 -3.32
N PRO A 19 -0.08 -3.41 -4.19
CA PRO A 19 -0.21 -4.26 -5.35
C PRO A 19 1.09 -4.21 -6.14
N ALA A 20 1.60 -5.40 -6.47
CA ALA A 20 2.76 -5.56 -7.34
C ALA A 20 2.37 -5.21 -8.78
N HIS A 21 2.04 -3.94 -9.03
CA HIS A 21 2.60 -3.33 -10.23
C HIS A 21 4.10 -3.55 -10.07
N SER A 22 4.73 -4.22 -11.02
CA SER A 22 6.18 -4.31 -11.07
C SER A 22 6.70 -2.87 -10.99
N VAL A 23 7.07 -2.42 -9.78
CA VAL A 23 7.53 -1.06 -9.56
C VAL A 23 8.75 -0.96 -10.44
N ASP A 24 8.60 -0.19 -11.51
CA ASP A 24 9.70 0.03 -12.42
C ASP A 24 10.88 0.51 -11.58
N ARG A 25 12.07 -0.04 -11.86
CA ARG A 25 13.25 0.21 -11.03
C ARG A 25 13.47 1.71 -10.82
N GLU A 26 13.23 2.53 -11.84
CA GLU A 26 13.37 3.98 -11.76
C GLU A 26 12.28 4.60 -10.87
N GLN A 27 11.02 4.16 -11.02
CA GLN A 27 9.91 4.60 -10.18
C GLN A 27 10.11 4.23 -8.70
N GLY A 28 10.67 3.06 -8.42
CA GLY A 28 10.97 2.61 -7.06
C GLY A 28 12.10 3.42 -6.43
N LEU A 29 13.16 3.69 -7.18
CA LEU A 29 14.25 4.56 -6.74
C LEU A 29 13.77 5.99 -6.47
N GLU A 30 12.88 6.51 -7.31
CA GLU A 30 12.31 7.84 -7.14
C GLU A 30 11.46 7.93 -5.87
N ARG A 31 10.61 6.93 -5.61
CA ARG A 31 9.82 6.87 -4.37
C ARG A 31 10.73 6.78 -3.12
N VAL A 32 11.82 6.01 -3.18
CA VAL A 32 12.79 5.95 -2.08
C VAL A 32 13.48 7.31 -1.88
N ARG A 33 13.81 8.02 -2.96
CA ARG A 33 14.42 9.36 -2.91
C ARG A 33 13.48 10.34 -2.20
N GLU A 34 12.21 10.38 -2.60
CA GLU A 34 11.18 11.21 -1.98
C GLU A 34 11.02 10.89 -0.50
N GLN A 35 10.91 9.61 -0.15
CA GLN A 35 10.76 9.17 1.24
C GLN A 35 11.98 9.54 2.10
N LEU A 36 13.20 9.41 1.58
CA LEU A 36 14.42 9.82 2.28
C LEU A 36 14.49 11.35 2.45
N ALA A 37 14.13 12.11 1.42
CA ALA A 37 14.11 13.56 1.47
C ALA A 37 13.09 14.05 2.51
N GLN A 38 11.89 13.48 2.49
CA GLN A 38 10.82 13.77 3.44
C GLN A 38 11.21 13.35 4.86
N SER A 39 11.78 12.16 5.04
CA SER A 39 12.24 11.68 6.35
C SER A 39 13.36 12.54 6.92
N CYS A 40 14.22 13.09 6.07
CA CYS A 40 15.27 14.02 6.48
C CYS A 40 14.68 15.39 6.85
N SER A 41 13.74 15.91 6.05
CA SER A 41 13.20 17.26 6.26
C SER A 41 12.13 17.33 7.35
N ALA A 42 11.41 16.24 7.59
CA ALA A 42 10.41 16.11 8.64
C ALA A 42 11.02 15.72 10.00
N GLY A 43 10.36 16.12 11.10
CA GLY A 43 10.58 15.50 12.41
C GLY A 43 11.95 15.74 13.08
N GLY A 44 12.77 16.68 12.60
CA GLY A 44 14.06 17.01 13.23
C GLY A 44 15.22 16.08 12.85
N MET A 45 15.04 15.18 11.88
CA MET A 45 16.10 14.30 11.37
C MET A 45 17.27 15.11 10.80
N ALA A 46 17.01 16.15 10.01
CA ALA A 46 18.03 17.09 9.52
C ALA A 46 18.89 17.65 10.66
N SER A 47 18.24 18.15 11.73
CA SER A 47 18.91 18.66 12.92
C SER A 47 19.72 17.58 13.64
N CYS A 48 19.18 16.37 13.77
CA CYS A 48 19.88 15.27 14.41
C CYS A 48 21.11 14.80 13.61
N LEU A 49 21.00 14.78 12.28
CA LEU A 49 22.09 14.47 11.35
C LEU A 49 23.09 15.62 11.19
N GLY A 50 22.82 16.79 11.77
CA GLY A 50 23.67 17.98 11.63
C GLY A 50 23.68 18.55 10.22
N VAL A 51 22.59 18.39 9.47
CA VAL A 51 22.43 18.94 8.12
C VAL A 51 21.31 19.98 8.07
N GLU A 52 21.47 20.96 7.20
CA GLU A 52 20.39 21.91 6.87
C GLU A 52 19.24 21.18 6.18
N THR A 53 18.00 21.54 6.51
CA THR A 53 16.79 20.97 5.89
C THR A 53 16.80 21.14 4.37
N SER A 54 17.30 22.28 3.87
CA SER A 54 17.45 22.55 2.43
C SER A 54 18.44 21.62 1.71
N ARG A 55 19.25 20.86 2.46
CA ARG A 55 20.20 19.87 1.92
C ARG A 55 19.59 18.45 1.84
N CYS A 56 18.42 18.22 2.43
CA CYS A 56 17.82 16.90 2.52
C CYS A 56 17.49 16.28 1.16
N GLU A 57 16.92 17.04 0.23
CA GLU A 57 16.63 16.55 -1.12
C GLU A 57 17.89 16.11 -1.86
N ARG A 58 18.94 16.94 -1.81
CA ARG A 58 20.23 16.63 -2.44
C ARG A 58 20.91 15.44 -1.79
N LEU A 59 20.85 15.34 -0.46
CA LEU A 59 21.39 14.20 0.28
C LEU A 59 20.68 12.90 -0.12
N ALA A 60 19.34 12.92 -0.21
CA ALA A 60 18.55 11.78 -0.64
C ALA A 60 18.90 11.36 -2.08
N GLU A 61 18.97 12.31 -3.01
CA GLU A 61 19.38 12.05 -4.40
C GLU A 61 20.77 11.41 -4.48
N GLU A 62 21.75 11.99 -3.79
CA GLU A 62 23.14 11.49 -3.79
C GLU A 62 23.25 10.09 -3.19
N VAL A 63 22.51 9.79 -2.13
CA VAL A 63 22.49 8.48 -1.47
C VAL A 63 21.80 7.43 -2.33
N VAL A 64 20.63 7.74 -2.88
CA VAL A 64 19.88 6.81 -3.75
C VAL A 64 20.68 6.51 -5.02
N LYS A 65 21.27 7.53 -5.65
CA LYS A 65 22.13 7.34 -6.82
C LYS A 65 23.29 6.40 -6.53
N ALA A 66 23.97 6.59 -5.40
CA ALA A 66 25.10 5.75 -4.99
C ALA A 66 24.71 4.30 -4.65
N CYS A 67 23.45 4.06 -4.26
CA CYS A 67 22.95 2.74 -3.86
C CYS A 67 22.08 2.06 -4.92
N SER A 68 21.81 2.74 -6.03
CA SER A 68 20.85 2.29 -7.05
C SER A 68 21.16 0.90 -7.62
N GLU A 69 22.43 0.51 -7.71
CA GLU A 69 22.86 -0.82 -8.17
C GLU A 69 22.33 -1.97 -7.29
N HIS A 70 22.10 -1.70 -6.00
CA HIS A 70 21.56 -2.68 -5.05
C HIS A 70 20.03 -2.73 -5.02
N PHE A 71 19.33 -1.85 -5.74
CA PHE A 71 17.88 -1.80 -5.73
C PHE A 71 17.26 -2.86 -6.66
N ALA A 72 16.68 -3.90 -6.06
CA ALA A 72 15.79 -4.85 -6.72
C ALA A 72 14.50 -5.04 -5.89
N PRO A 73 13.39 -4.34 -6.24
CA PRO A 73 12.18 -4.28 -5.39
C PRO A 73 11.43 -5.62 -5.27
N ALA A 74 11.72 -6.59 -6.14
CA ALA A 74 11.10 -7.92 -6.12
C ALA A 74 11.88 -8.95 -5.27
N GLU A 75 13.05 -8.60 -4.73
CA GLU A 75 13.96 -9.54 -4.08
C GLU A 75 14.35 -9.06 -2.67
N GLN A 76 14.20 -9.94 -1.67
CA GLN A 76 14.38 -9.59 -0.26
C GLN A 76 15.86 -9.33 0.11
N GLU A 77 16.80 -10.12 -0.41
CA GLU A 77 18.23 -9.96 -0.13
C GLU A 77 18.82 -8.65 -0.70
N PRO A 78 18.55 -8.28 -1.97
CA PRO A 78 18.94 -6.97 -2.51
C PRO A 78 18.35 -5.79 -1.74
N MET A 79 17.13 -5.90 -1.21
CA MET A 79 16.53 -4.84 -0.39
C MET A 79 17.26 -4.63 0.94
N ALA A 80 17.75 -5.70 1.59
CA ALA A 80 18.61 -5.57 2.77
C ALA A 80 19.95 -4.88 2.41
N ALA A 81 20.59 -5.32 1.31
CA ALA A 81 21.84 -4.70 0.82
C ALA A 81 21.67 -3.22 0.44
N PHE A 82 20.51 -2.87 -0.11
CA PHE A 82 20.13 -1.50 -0.44
C PHE A 82 19.96 -0.63 0.83
N GLY A 83 19.24 -1.14 1.83
CA GLY A 83 19.09 -0.46 3.14
C GLY A 83 20.44 -0.23 3.84
N ASP A 84 21.31 -1.24 3.82
CA ASP A 84 22.68 -1.14 4.35
C ASP A 84 23.51 -0.11 3.59
N CYS A 85 23.39 -0.09 2.26
CA CYS A 85 24.05 0.92 1.43
C CYS A 85 23.59 2.34 1.81
N ILE A 86 22.29 2.56 1.95
CA ILE A 86 21.71 3.86 2.33
C ILE A 86 22.26 4.31 3.68
N ALA A 87 22.30 3.42 4.68
CA ALA A 87 22.85 3.73 6.00
C ALA A 87 24.33 4.13 5.91
N ARG A 88 25.15 3.35 5.18
CA ARG A 88 26.57 3.65 4.97
C ARG A 88 26.80 4.98 4.27
N GLN A 89 26.10 5.23 3.16
CA GLN A 89 26.24 6.45 2.36
C GLN A 89 25.78 7.69 3.13
N THR A 90 24.67 7.58 3.87
CA THR A 90 24.19 8.65 4.75
C THR A 90 25.26 9.05 5.76
N ARG A 91 25.89 8.09 6.46
CA ARG A 91 26.99 8.39 7.39
C ARG A 91 28.20 9.03 6.71
N GLN A 92 28.61 8.50 5.56
CA GLN A 92 29.76 9.03 4.83
C GLN A 92 29.55 10.49 4.41
N ARG A 93 28.32 10.87 4.04
CA ARG A 93 28.00 12.21 3.53
C ARG A 93 27.65 13.22 4.62
N THR A 94 27.13 12.75 5.76
CA THR A 94 26.77 13.59 6.91
C THR A 94 27.85 13.65 7.99
N GLY A 95 28.79 12.70 7.99
CA GLY A 95 29.85 12.60 9.00
C GLY A 95 29.38 12.02 10.35
N VAL A 96 28.14 11.53 10.46
CA VAL A 96 27.62 10.97 11.70
C VAL A 96 28.08 9.52 11.92
N THR A 97 28.22 9.14 13.19
CA THR A 97 28.54 7.75 13.57
C THR A 97 27.32 6.85 13.41
N GLU A 98 27.53 5.53 13.38
CA GLU A 98 26.43 4.56 13.36
C GLU A 98 25.49 4.73 14.56
N ALA A 99 26.08 4.86 15.76
CA ALA A 99 25.31 5.07 16.98
C ALA A 99 24.49 6.37 16.92
N LYS A 100 25.03 7.43 16.31
CA LYS A 100 24.31 8.69 16.12
C LYS A 100 23.18 8.54 15.11
N LEU A 101 23.42 7.89 13.97
CA LEU A 101 22.39 7.61 12.97
C LEU A 101 21.24 6.77 13.55
N GLN A 102 21.57 5.72 14.30
CA GLN A 102 20.59 4.88 14.98
C GLN A 102 19.81 5.67 16.03
N SER A 103 20.50 6.50 16.83
CA SER A 103 19.84 7.39 17.79
C SER A 103 18.92 8.41 17.11
N CYS A 104 19.28 8.93 15.92
CA CYS A 104 18.42 9.85 15.19
C CYS A 104 17.15 9.17 14.68
N ARG A 105 17.27 7.92 14.18
CA ARG A 105 16.11 7.10 13.82
C ARG A 105 15.19 6.87 15.02
N SER A 106 15.76 6.43 16.15
CA SER A 106 14.99 6.15 17.36
C SER A 106 14.42 7.40 18.05
N GLN A 107 15.01 8.59 17.87
CA GLN A 107 14.47 9.85 18.40
C GLN A 107 13.30 10.38 17.57
N VAL A 108 13.36 10.22 16.24
CA VAL A 108 12.24 10.55 15.36
C VAL A 108 11.07 9.57 15.55
N GLU A 109 11.38 8.30 15.85
CA GLU A 109 10.39 7.32 16.31
C GLU A 109 9.90 7.62 17.74
N GLY A 110 10.74 8.16 18.63
CA GLY A 110 10.38 8.47 20.03
C GLY A 110 9.52 9.72 20.23
N VAL A 111 9.52 10.67 19.29
CA VAL A 111 8.58 11.81 19.26
C VAL A 111 7.24 11.41 18.59
N ALA A 112 7.20 10.24 17.95
CA ALA A 112 6.00 9.63 17.39
C ALA A 112 5.71 8.28 18.08
N HIS A 113 5.10 8.37 19.26
CA HIS A 113 4.42 7.28 19.99
C HIS A 113 5.33 6.29 20.72
N ALA A 114 5.22 6.28 22.06
CA ALA A 114 5.66 5.15 22.87
C ALA A 114 4.96 3.87 22.37
N PRO A 115 5.68 2.73 22.25
CA PRO A 115 5.04 1.48 21.85
C PRO A 115 3.96 1.11 22.88
N PRO A 116 2.79 0.63 22.43
CA PRO A 116 1.77 0.14 23.35
C PRO A 116 2.37 -0.94 24.23
N SER A 117 1.96 -0.97 25.50
CA SER A 117 2.26 -2.11 26.36
C SER A 117 1.79 -3.41 25.68
N THR A 118 2.44 -4.55 25.95
CA THR A 118 2.08 -5.84 25.34
C THR A 118 0.58 -6.16 25.51
N GLU A 119 -0.04 -5.71 26.59
CA GLU A 119 -1.49 -5.85 26.83
C GLU A 119 -2.35 -4.95 25.92
N GLU A 120 -1.93 -3.71 25.66
CA GLU A 120 -2.62 -2.81 24.71
C GLU A 120 -2.47 -3.29 23.26
N ALA A 121 -1.32 -3.87 22.90
CA ALA A 121 -1.11 -4.47 21.59
C ALA A 121 -1.97 -5.72 21.38
N VAL A 122 -2.08 -6.58 22.40
CA VAL A 122 -2.96 -7.76 22.37
C VAL A 122 -4.42 -7.35 22.30
N ARG A 123 -4.85 -6.38 23.12
CA ARG A 123 -6.23 -5.87 23.08
C ARG A 123 -6.55 -5.21 21.73
N GLY A 124 -5.63 -4.42 21.18
CA GLY A 124 -5.79 -3.84 19.84
C GLY A 124 -5.91 -4.89 18.74
N LEU A 125 -5.17 -6.00 18.84
CA LEU A 125 -5.30 -7.12 17.91
C LEU A 125 -6.62 -7.87 18.07
N GLU A 126 -7.11 -8.05 19.30
CA GLU A 126 -8.42 -8.66 19.54
C GLU A 126 -9.56 -7.78 19.05
N ASP A 127 -9.50 -6.47 19.29
CA ASP A 127 -10.47 -5.50 18.78
C ASP A 127 -10.48 -5.46 17.25
N ALA A 128 -9.30 -5.48 16.61
CA ALA A 128 -9.18 -5.56 15.16
C ALA A 128 -9.76 -6.88 14.61
N LYS A 129 -9.49 -8.02 15.26
CA LYS A 129 -10.08 -9.30 14.88
C LYS A 129 -11.60 -9.32 15.05
N ALA A 130 -12.12 -8.70 16.10
CA ALA A 130 -13.55 -8.60 16.34
C ALA A 130 -14.25 -7.73 15.28
N ALA A 131 -13.64 -6.59 14.91
CA ALA A 131 -14.10 -5.75 13.81
C ALA A 131 -14.11 -6.53 12.49
N MET A 132 -13.00 -7.20 12.14
CA MET A 132 -12.90 -8.03 10.93
C MET A 132 -13.96 -9.15 10.91
N ALA A 133 -14.22 -9.80 12.04
CA ALA A 133 -15.23 -10.84 12.15
C ALA A 133 -16.67 -10.31 12.03
N GLN A 134 -16.92 -9.09 12.53
CA GLN A 134 -18.20 -8.42 12.38
C GLN A 134 -18.43 -7.98 10.93
N ASP A 135 -17.42 -7.39 10.30
CA ASP A 135 -17.45 -6.97 8.90
C ASP A 135 -17.71 -8.17 7.99
N ALA A 136 -17.07 -9.31 8.29
CA ALA A 136 -17.25 -10.59 7.60
C ALA A 136 -18.67 -11.15 7.68
N LYS A 137 -19.33 -11.00 8.84
CA LYS A 137 -20.71 -11.46 9.03
C LYS A 137 -21.69 -10.59 8.26
N ALA A 138 -21.39 -9.30 8.10
CA ALA A 138 -22.21 -8.35 7.36
C ALA A 138 -21.97 -8.39 5.82
N THR A 139 -20.86 -8.99 5.36
CA THR A 139 -20.48 -9.03 3.93
C THR A 139 -21.52 -9.72 3.05
N ARG A 140 -22.02 -10.90 3.45
CA ARG A 140 -22.85 -11.72 2.54
C ARG A 140 -24.20 -11.10 2.20
N ASP A 141 -24.75 -10.30 3.11
CA ASP A 141 -26.07 -9.69 2.93
C ASP A 141 -25.97 -8.29 2.29
N ALA A 142 -24.80 -7.66 2.31
CA ALA A 142 -24.60 -6.29 1.83
C ALA A 142 -24.07 -6.20 0.39
N VAL A 143 -23.34 -7.22 -0.08
CA VAL A 143 -22.64 -7.16 -1.36
C VAL A 143 -23.57 -7.56 -2.50
N THR A 144 -23.77 -6.64 -3.43
CA THR A 144 -24.65 -6.81 -4.59
C THR A 144 -23.96 -7.56 -5.75
N LEU A 145 -22.63 -7.55 -5.80
CA LEU A 145 -21.84 -8.26 -6.80
C LEU A 145 -21.56 -9.72 -6.40
N PRO A 146 -21.40 -10.63 -7.38
CA PRO A 146 -21.11 -12.03 -7.10
C PRO A 146 -19.75 -12.19 -6.41
N LEU A 147 -19.71 -12.91 -5.29
CA LEU A 147 -18.46 -13.29 -4.64
C LEU A 147 -17.92 -14.61 -5.24
N TYR A 148 -16.62 -14.67 -5.51
CA TYR A 148 -15.95 -15.88 -6.04
C TYR A 148 -16.15 -17.07 -5.08
N PRO A 149 -16.42 -18.31 -5.52
CA PRO A 149 -16.55 -19.46 -4.62
C PRO A 149 -15.21 -19.80 -3.93
N ASP A 150 -15.25 -20.54 -2.82
CA ASP A 150 -14.06 -21.06 -2.11
C ASP A 150 -13.01 -20.00 -1.71
N HIS A 151 -13.46 -18.76 -1.55
CA HIS A 151 -12.61 -17.67 -1.09
C HIS A 151 -12.46 -17.64 0.44
N GLU A 152 -11.31 -17.13 0.89
CA GLU A 152 -11.09 -16.63 2.24
C GLU A 152 -11.35 -15.12 2.24
N LEU A 153 -12.33 -14.67 3.02
CA LEU A 153 -12.57 -13.24 3.20
C LEU A 153 -11.47 -12.64 4.08
N THR A 154 -10.80 -11.61 3.58
CA THR A 154 -9.68 -10.96 4.29
C THR A 154 -10.06 -9.61 4.89
N ALA A 155 -10.93 -8.85 4.23
CA ALA A 155 -11.44 -7.59 4.76
C ALA A 155 -12.77 -7.20 4.11
N HIS A 156 -13.54 -6.35 4.79
CA HIS A 156 -14.71 -5.71 4.22
C HIS A 156 -14.83 -4.28 4.75
N HIS A 157 -14.64 -3.31 3.86
CA HIS A 157 -14.68 -1.89 4.15
C HIS A 157 -16.01 -1.30 3.68
N GLN A 158 -16.96 -1.17 4.61
CA GLN A 158 -18.27 -0.57 4.32
C GLN A 158 -18.21 0.95 4.14
N ASP A 159 -17.21 1.59 4.74
CA ASP A 159 -16.88 3.01 4.56
C ASP A 159 -15.43 3.09 4.09
N ALA A 160 -15.25 3.31 2.79
CA ALA A 160 -13.95 3.42 2.15
C ALA A 160 -13.40 4.85 2.16
N SER A 161 -14.16 5.84 2.65
CA SER A 161 -13.85 7.26 2.46
C SER A 161 -12.52 7.70 3.09
N GLY A 162 -12.18 7.12 4.24
CA GLY A 162 -10.94 7.39 4.97
C GLY A 162 -9.77 6.51 4.55
N ILE A 163 -9.96 5.57 3.62
CA ILE A 163 -8.87 4.73 3.12
C ILE A 163 -7.96 5.58 2.23
N PRO A 164 -6.63 5.52 2.38
CA PRO A 164 -5.71 6.20 1.47
C PRO A 164 -5.76 5.59 0.06
N GLY A 165 -5.91 6.42 -0.95
CA GLY A 165 -5.82 6.08 -2.37
C GLY A 165 -4.38 6.02 -2.89
N ILE A 166 -4.23 5.97 -4.22
CA ILE A 166 -2.95 5.79 -4.92
C ILE A 166 -1.93 6.92 -4.64
N ASP A 167 -2.41 8.14 -4.41
CA ASP A 167 -1.60 9.32 -4.07
C ASP A 167 -1.62 9.65 -2.57
N SER A 168 -2.06 8.70 -1.74
CA SER A 168 -2.22 8.86 -0.28
C SER A 168 -3.27 9.88 0.14
N GLU A 169 -4.04 10.44 -0.81
CA GLU A 169 -5.26 11.19 -0.50
C GLU A 169 -6.39 10.23 -0.10
N PRO A 170 -7.28 10.59 0.82
CA PRO A 170 -8.44 9.78 1.13
C PRO A 170 -9.30 9.54 -0.12
N LEU A 171 -9.86 8.35 -0.27
CA LEU A 171 -10.74 8.00 -1.41
C LEU A 171 -11.99 8.88 -1.49
N GLY A 172 -12.39 9.51 -0.39
CA GLY A 172 -13.52 10.45 -0.32
C GLY A 172 -14.86 9.78 -0.07
N GLU A 173 -15.87 10.56 0.30
CA GLU A 173 -17.20 10.06 0.71
C GLU A 173 -17.97 9.32 -0.41
N GLU A 174 -17.55 9.49 -1.66
CA GLU A 174 -18.14 8.84 -2.83
C GLU A 174 -17.54 7.45 -3.13
N ALA A 175 -16.52 7.04 -2.38
CA ALA A 175 -15.88 5.73 -2.56
C ALA A 175 -16.86 4.60 -2.28
N VAL A 176 -16.90 3.61 -3.17
CA VAL A 176 -17.75 2.44 -3.00
C VAL A 176 -17.23 1.56 -1.87
N PRO A 177 -18.11 0.89 -1.11
CA PRO A 177 -17.73 -0.20 -0.23
C PRO A 177 -16.91 -1.27 -0.97
N VAL A 178 -15.94 -1.87 -0.27
CA VAL A 178 -15.01 -2.85 -0.85
C VAL A 178 -14.91 -4.11 -0.01
N VAL A 179 -15.00 -5.27 -0.66
CA VAL A 179 -14.70 -6.58 -0.09
C VAL A 179 -13.38 -7.09 -0.64
N MET A 180 -12.51 -7.55 0.24
CA MET A 180 -11.24 -8.16 -0.13
C MET A 180 -11.25 -9.65 0.22
N MET A 181 -10.81 -10.47 -0.72
CA MET A 181 -10.82 -11.93 -0.61
C MET A 181 -9.52 -12.50 -1.16
N THR A 182 -9.19 -13.73 -0.76
CA THR A 182 -8.10 -14.51 -1.37
C THR A 182 -8.54 -15.93 -1.70
N THR A 183 -7.90 -16.53 -2.70
CA THR A 183 -8.06 -17.94 -3.08
C THR A 183 -6.72 -18.54 -3.52
N SER A 184 -6.61 -19.87 -3.45
CA SER A 184 -5.49 -20.62 -4.03
C SER A 184 -5.61 -20.79 -5.56
N ASP A 185 -6.80 -20.57 -6.13
CA ASP A 185 -7.06 -20.72 -7.55
C ASP A 185 -6.26 -19.73 -8.40
N THR A 186 -6.18 -19.98 -9.71
CA THR A 186 -5.42 -19.11 -10.60
C THR A 186 -6.19 -17.82 -10.92
N VAL A 187 -5.48 -16.78 -11.35
CA VAL A 187 -6.11 -15.54 -11.83
C VAL A 187 -7.07 -15.85 -12.98
N GLU A 188 -6.73 -16.77 -13.89
CA GLU A 188 -7.60 -17.13 -15.02
C GLU A 188 -8.89 -17.82 -14.59
N ASP A 189 -8.87 -18.67 -13.56
CA ASP A 189 -10.08 -19.30 -13.03
C ASP A 189 -11.03 -18.24 -12.44
N VAL A 190 -10.47 -17.29 -11.69
CA VAL A 190 -11.23 -16.17 -11.12
C VAL A 190 -11.79 -15.25 -12.22
N VAL A 191 -10.98 -14.92 -13.22
CA VAL A 191 -11.41 -14.13 -14.37
C VAL A 191 -12.54 -14.83 -15.13
N ALA A 192 -12.44 -16.13 -15.35
CA ALA A 192 -13.48 -16.91 -16.02
C ALA A 192 -14.80 -16.92 -15.23
N PHE A 193 -14.74 -16.96 -13.90
CA PHE A 193 -15.92 -16.83 -13.04
C PHE A 193 -16.63 -15.49 -13.26
N TYR A 194 -15.90 -14.37 -13.22
CA TYR A 194 -16.48 -13.03 -13.30
C TYR A 194 -16.93 -12.63 -14.71
N ARG A 195 -16.23 -13.09 -15.76
CA ARG A 195 -16.47 -12.68 -17.16
C ARG A 195 -17.92 -12.82 -17.63
N ASN A 196 -18.67 -13.80 -17.10
CA ASN A 196 -20.06 -14.07 -17.51
C ASN A 196 -21.09 -13.65 -16.46
N ARG A 197 -20.69 -12.93 -15.40
CA ARG A 197 -21.54 -12.60 -14.25
C ARG A 197 -21.61 -11.11 -13.94
N LEU A 198 -20.81 -10.31 -14.62
CA LEU A 198 -20.73 -8.87 -14.42
C LEU A 198 -21.35 -8.17 -15.65
N ASP A 199 -22.56 -7.64 -15.49
CA ASP A 199 -23.27 -6.92 -16.56
C ASP A 199 -22.84 -5.45 -16.63
N GLY A 200 -22.49 -4.99 -17.82
CA GLY A 200 -21.99 -3.63 -18.06
C GLY A 200 -20.56 -3.36 -17.55
N PHE A 201 -19.78 -4.40 -17.27
CA PHE A 201 -18.37 -4.27 -16.89
C PHE A 201 -17.46 -4.53 -18.09
N THR A 202 -16.43 -3.70 -18.21
CA THR A 202 -15.36 -3.88 -19.19
C THR A 202 -14.16 -4.52 -18.52
N LEU A 203 -13.60 -5.56 -19.16
CA LEU A 203 -12.39 -6.25 -18.71
C LEU A 203 -11.16 -5.50 -19.22
N TYR A 204 -10.28 -5.14 -18.29
CA TYR A 204 -8.96 -4.63 -18.56
C TYR A 204 -7.89 -5.54 -17.97
N ARG A 205 -6.78 -5.72 -18.71
CA ARG A 205 -5.65 -6.55 -18.29
C ARG A 205 -4.35 -5.78 -18.43
N THR A 206 -3.71 -5.46 -17.29
CA THR A 206 -2.37 -4.87 -17.23
C THR A 206 -1.29 -5.94 -17.42
N ALA A 207 -1.51 -7.15 -16.89
CA ALA A 207 -0.57 -8.27 -16.95
C ALA A 207 -1.30 -9.64 -16.90
N ALA A 208 -0.56 -10.74 -17.08
CA ALA A 208 -1.13 -12.09 -16.96
C ALA A 208 -1.79 -12.31 -15.58
N ASP A 209 -1.19 -11.76 -14.53
CA ASP A 209 -1.63 -11.91 -13.15
C ASP A 209 -2.28 -10.65 -12.55
N ASP A 210 -2.77 -9.73 -13.39
CA ASP A 210 -3.39 -8.47 -12.93
C ASP A 210 -4.50 -8.05 -13.93
N VAL A 211 -5.75 -8.15 -13.46
CA VAL A 211 -6.98 -7.98 -14.25
C VAL A 211 -8.00 -7.19 -13.45
N THR A 212 -8.63 -6.20 -14.09
CA THR A 212 -9.71 -5.41 -13.49
C THR A 212 -10.94 -5.46 -14.38
N PHE A 213 -12.10 -5.73 -13.78
CA PHE A 213 -13.40 -5.44 -14.37
C PHE A 213 -13.91 -4.14 -13.76
N ALA A 214 -14.33 -3.16 -14.56
CA ALA A 214 -14.89 -1.92 -14.05
C ALA A 214 -16.20 -1.58 -14.78
N LYS A 215 -17.23 -1.20 -14.03
CA LYS A 215 -18.53 -0.83 -14.60
C LYS A 215 -18.51 0.57 -15.19
N GLY A 216 -18.95 0.71 -16.44
CA GLY A 216 -19.02 2.00 -17.15
C GLY A 216 -17.68 2.51 -17.67
N MET A 217 -16.61 1.73 -17.54
CA MET A 217 -15.35 2.00 -18.22
C MET A 217 -15.51 1.74 -19.74
N PRO A 218 -15.02 2.60 -20.64
CA PRO A 218 -15.08 2.36 -22.09
C PRO A 218 -14.23 1.16 -22.51
N ASP A 219 -14.58 0.55 -23.65
CA ASP A 219 -13.81 -0.56 -24.23
C ASP A 219 -12.53 -0.09 -24.96
N ASP A 220 -12.43 1.20 -25.27
CA ASP A 220 -11.36 1.83 -26.07
C ASP A 220 -10.48 2.81 -25.27
N VAL A 221 -10.28 2.54 -23.98
CA VAL A 221 -9.45 3.37 -23.08
C VAL A 221 -8.00 3.45 -23.59
N THR A 222 -7.54 4.67 -23.88
CA THR A 222 -6.14 4.90 -24.23
C THR A 222 -5.23 4.72 -23.00
N PRO A 223 -3.92 4.46 -23.17
CA PRO A 223 -3.00 4.37 -22.03
C PRO A 223 -2.98 5.61 -21.12
N SER A 224 -3.26 6.81 -21.64
CA SER A 224 -3.39 8.03 -20.85
C SER A 224 -4.68 8.07 -20.04
N ASP A 225 -5.80 7.64 -20.62
CA ASP A 225 -7.11 7.62 -19.96
C ASP A 225 -7.18 6.50 -18.92
N PHE A 226 -6.41 5.42 -19.13
CA PHE A 226 -6.33 4.30 -18.20
C PHE A 226 -5.88 4.75 -16.80
N ARG A 227 -4.83 5.59 -16.71
CA ARG A 227 -4.38 6.10 -15.41
C ARG A 227 -5.45 6.94 -14.70
N HIS A 228 -6.22 7.70 -15.46
CA HIS A 228 -7.33 8.48 -14.89
C HIS A 228 -8.43 7.55 -14.37
N TRP A 229 -8.78 6.53 -15.14
CA TRP A 229 -9.74 5.50 -14.74
C TRP A 229 -9.30 4.72 -13.50
N MET A 230 -8.03 4.30 -13.42
CA MET A 230 -7.53 3.58 -12.24
C MET A 230 -7.51 4.45 -10.98
N LYS A 231 -7.30 5.77 -11.10
CA LYS A 231 -7.47 6.69 -9.98
C LYS A 231 -8.92 6.82 -9.54
N ALA A 232 -9.84 6.81 -10.50
CA ALA A 232 -11.28 6.92 -10.24
C ALA A 232 -11.91 5.57 -9.84
N LEU A 233 -11.24 4.44 -10.04
CA LEU A 233 -11.77 3.09 -9.80
C LEU A 233 -12.52 2.92 -8.47
N PRO A 234 -12.04 3.47 -7.34
CA PRO A 234 -12.74 3.37 -6.06
C PRO A 234 -14.10 4.06 -6.02
N LEU A 235 -14.46 4.87 -7.02
CA LEU A 235 -15.76 5.54 -7.16
C LEU A 235 -16.76 4.71 -8.00
N HIS A 236 -16.28 3.62 -8.59
CA HIS A 236 -17.03 2.75 -9.50
C HIS A 236 -17.15 1.35 -8.94
N GLU A 237 -18.22 0.65 -9.34
CA GLU A 237 -18.29 -0.80 -9.11
C GLU A 237 -17.20 -1.50 -9.92
N HIS A 238 -16.44 -2.37 -9.27
CA HIS A 238 -15.28 -3.01 -9.88
C HIS A 238 -14.97 -4.37 -9.26
N VAL A 239 -14.22 -5.18 -10.01
CA VAL A 239 -13.59 -6.41 -9.51
C VAL A 239 -12.12 -6.39 -9.95
N SER A 240 -11.20 -6.23 -9.00
CA SER A 240 -9.75 -6.30 -9.26
C SER A 240 -9.20 -7.64 -8.80
N ILE A 241 -8.44 -8.31 -9.67
CA ILE A 241 -7.93 -9.67 -9.48
C ILE A 241 -6.44 -9.62 -9.73
N TYR A 242 -5.65 -9.96 -8.72
CA TYR A 242 -4.20 -9.95 -8.86
C TYR A 242 -3.52 -11.06 -8.05
N ARG A 243 -2.35 -11.51 -8.50
CA ARG A 243 -1.57 -12.51 -7.77
C ARG A 243 -0.53 -11.84 -6.88
N LEU A 244 -0.55 -12.16 -5.58
CA LEU A 244 0.41 -11.67 -4.61
C LEU A 244 0.77 -12.78 -3.61
N SER A 245 2.07 -12.99 -3.42
CA SER A 245 2.62 -13.99 -2.48
C SER A 245 2.07 -15.41 -2.69
N GLY A 246 1.85 -15.79 -3.95
CA GLY A 246 1.37 -17.13 -4.32
C GLY A 246 -0.13 -17.37 -4.12
N LYS A 247 -0.90 -16.37 -3.67
CA LYS A 247 -2.37 -16.40 -3.62
C LYS A 247 -2.95 -15.43 -4.65
N THR A 248 -4.15 -15.72 -5.12
CA THR A 248 -4.94 -14.78 -5.92
C THR A 248 -5.80 -13.95 -4.98
N HIS A 249 -5.67 -12.63 -5.09
CA HIS A 249 -6.44 -11.64 -4.35
C HIS A 249 -7.57 -11.13 -5.24
N ILE A 250 -8.71 -10.87 -4.62
CA ILE A 250 -9.92 -10.43 -5.29
C ILE A 250 -10.48 -9.27 -4.47
N GLU A 251 -10.58 -8.11 -5.10
CA GLU A 251 -11.19 -6.91 -4.54
C GLU A 251 -12.50 -6.67 -5.28
N VAL A 252 -13.60 -6.53 -4.55
CA VAL A 252 -14.94 -6.31 -5.11
C VAL A 252 -15.49 -5.01 -4.53
N GLY A 253 -15.46 -3.95 -5.35
CA GLY A 253 -16.12 -2.68 -5.06
C GLY A 253 -17.55 -2.71 -5.57
N TYR A 254 -18.52 -2.41 -4.72
CA TYR A 254 -19.95 -2.62 -5.03
C TYR A 254 -20.81 -1.43 -4.57
N ARG A 255 -21.95 -1.20 -5.23
CA ARG A 255 -22.95 -0.25 -4.73
C ARG A 255 -24.00 -0.96 -3.91
N THR A 256 -24.46 -0.32 -2.84
CA THR A 256 -25.63 -0.73 -2.08
C THR A 256 -26.89 -0.27 -2.82
N ASP A 257 -27.91 -1.13 -2.85
CA ASP A 257 -29.21 -0.82 -3.44
C ASP A 257 -30.03 0.19 -2.60
#